data_AF-A0A1D2AGK4-F1
#
_entry.id   AF-A0A1D2AGK4-F1
#
_cell.length_a   1.000
_cell.length_b   1.000
_cell.length_c   1.000
_cell.angle_alpha   90.00
_cell.angle_beta   90.00
_cell.angle_gamma   90.00
#
_symmetry.space_group_name_H-M   'P 1'
#
loop_
_entity.id
_entity.type
_entity.pdbx_description
1 polymer ?
#
loop_
_entity_poly.entity_id
_entity_poly.type
_entity_poly.pdbx_seq_one_letter_code
_entity_poly.pdbx_strand_id
1 'polypeptide(L)'
;MPTIPTMNLVFGTGCMLELLFTCAIFYARVVIANRSGKRWDPKRRRAVVLTEIELGTQTLNMAAFLTTNAIQLADRCTFFPRSIVWLGLVQWLCWNTLCLISWVHADRFRPVPNEKDSTLARPGANEVPLATDLPLTSHWRKLALWLAFLGTTVATNVKLADGPADRASGLSQCDASLLDCHQTAGLLVGQAISIVLIILYLLLYLYATRRSLQQLSRFSYNRFRVGNRLIRIQIRLRVLAVCVFLLCCILYALLQFSSCVSYWVSWLGFLPMQVITTAIVAGQCFLDSPKQPSDKETLLAFLQEFAWTEASQPAKRSARSASLKRTTGQAEGIDKEPMWCFETAVKLMHWCSLCYAFDKADTSVALKTAMELYHLEEYEMIWEERVDTLCLLAAGPGTVVIAFRGTASMAGLLADMKIWRTPWPPAAGTWRSRPKVHTGFLHCYRSGELDVRLARGVRRAVQRAARAGAGPVRVLVTGHSLGGAL
;
A
#
# COMPACT_ATOMS: atom_id res chain seq x y z
N MET A 1 17.73 -4.33 -45.65
CA MET A 1 17.75 -3.53 -44.40
C MET A 1 16.40 -3.17 -43.76
N PRO A 2 15.18 -3.34 -44.35
CA PRO A 2 13.94 -2.88 -43.71
C PRO A 2 13.42 -3.80 -42.58
N THR A 3 13.99 -4.99 -42.39
CA THR A 3 13.48 -6.00 -41.46
C THR A 3 13.55 -5.56 -39.99
N ILE A 4 14.68 -4.99 -39.54
CA ILE A 4 14.84 -4.56 -38.14
C ILE A 4 13.88 -3.42 -37.78
N PRO A 5 13.82 -2.30 -38.53
CA PRO A 5 12.87 -1.23 -38.21
C PRO A 5 11.40 -1.70 -38.28
N THR A 6 11.07 -2.62 -39.19
CA THR A 6 9.71 -3.18 -39.30
C THR A 6 9.35 -4.00 -38.06
N MET A 7 10.24 -4.88 -37.60
CA MET A 7 10.03 -5.63 -36.35
C MET A 7 9.90 -4.69 -35.15
N ASN A 8 10.75 -3.67 -35.07
CA ASN A 8 10.71 -2.67 -34.00
C ASN A 8 9.37 -1.93 -33.97
N LEU A 9 8.81 -1.55 -35.12
CA LEU A 9 7.49 -0.91 -35.17
C LEU A 9 6.37 -1.85 -34.74
N VAL A 10 6.34 -3.09 -35.22
CA VAL A 10 5.27 -4.05 -34.88
C VAL A 10 5.24 -4.32 -33.38
N PHE A 11 6.36 -4.75 -32.81
CA PHE A 11 6.44 -5.08 -31.39
C PHE A 11 6.39 -3.82 -30.50
N GLY A 12 7.01 -2.73 -30.93
CA GLY A 12 6.97 -1.44 -30.23
C GLY A 12 5.55 -0.87 -30.16
N THR A 13 4.74 -1.02 -31.21
CA THR A 13 3.34 -0.58 -31.21
C THR A 13 2.53 -1.37 -30.19
N GLY A 14 2.74 -2.70 -30.12
CA GLY A 14 2.15 -3.53 -29.07
C GLY A 14 2.53 -3.05 -27.65
N CYS A 15 3.80 -2.73 -27.42
CA CYS A 15 4.26 -2.19 -26.13
C CYS A 15 3.64 -0.81 -25.83
N MET A 16 3.51 0.06 -26.83
CA MET A 16 2.89 1.38 -26.68
C MET A 16 1.41 1.26 -26.31
N LEU A 17 0.66 0.36 -26.96
CA LEU A 17 -0.74 0.10 -26.63
C LEU A 17 -0.90 -0.39 -25.18
N GLU A 18 -0.03 -1.31 -24.73
CA GLU A 18 -0.02 -1.79 -23.35
C GLU A 18 0.28 -0.67 -22.33
N LEU A 19 1.23 0.22 -22.64
CA LEU A 19 1.54 1.38 -21.80
C LEU A 19 0.35 2.34 -21.72
N LEU A 20 -0.29 2.66 -22.85
CA LEU A 20 -1.46 3.53 -22.89
C LEU A 20 -2.66 2.93 -22.14
N PHE A 21 -2.88 1.61 -22.27
CA PHE A 21 -3.89 0.89 -21.50
C PHE A 21 -3.59 0.94 -19.99
N THR A 22 -2.34 0.70 -19.62
CA THR A 22 -1.88 0.80 -18.22
C THR A 22 -2.06 2.21 -17.68
N CYS A 23 -1.71 3.25 -18.44
CA CYS A 23 -1.97 4.66 -18.12
C CYS A 23 -3.45 4.90 -17.82
N ALA A 24 -4.34 4.48 -18.73
CA ALA A 24 -5.77 4.67 -18.57
C ALA A 24 -6.29 4.04 -17.26
N ILE A 25 -5.92 2.79 -16.97
CA ILE A 25 -6.32 2.10 -15.73
C ILE A 25 -5.75 2.80 -14.50
N PHE A 26 -4.46 3.13 -14.51
CA PHE A 26 -3.78 3.74 -13.38
C PHE A 26 -4.40 5.09 -13.03
N TYR A 27 -4.58 5.97 -14.02
CA TYR A 27 -5.20 7.28 -13.82
C TYR A 27 -6.67 7.17 -13.41
N ALA A 28 -7.45 6.25 -14.00
CA ALA A 28 -8.82 6.01 -13.56
C ALA A 28 -8.88 5.65 -12.06
N ARG A 29 -7.98 4.77 -11.59
CA ARG A 29 -7.88 4.41 -10.17
C ARG A 29 -7.45 5.56 -9.28
N VAL A 30 -6.50 6.38 -9.72
CA VAL A 30 -6.07 7.59 -8.98
C VAL A 30 -7.22 8.59 -8.87
N VAL A 31 -7.99 8.82 -9.94
CA VAL A 31 -9.17 9.68 -9.93
C VAL A 31 -10.24 9.16 -8.96
N ILE A 32 -10.54 7.85 -9.00
CA ILE A 32 -11.49 7.22 -8.08
C ILE A 32 -11.01 7.37 -6.61
N ALA A 33 -9.73 7.10 -6.35
CA ALA A 33 -9.16 7.25 -5.02
C ALA A 33 -9.21 8.71 -4.53
N ASN A 34 -8.97 9.69 -5.40
CA ASN A 34 -9.11 11.11 -5.07
C ASN A 34 -10.56 11.50 -4.73
N ARG A 35 -11.53 10.95 -5.47
CA ARG A 35 -12.97 11.14 -5.24
C ARG A 35 -13.48 10.46 -3.98
N SER A 36 -12.83 9.40 -3.49
CA SER A 36 -13.25 8.65 -2.29
C SER A 36 -13.22 9.44 -0.98
N GLY A 37 -12.72 10.67 -0.97
CA GLY A 37 -12.66 11.48 0.24
C GLY A 37 -11.60 11.02 1.26
N LYS A 38 -10.77 10.02 0.98
CA LYS A 38 -9.64 9.67 1.87
C LYS A 38 -8.46 10.63 1.68
N ARG A 39 -7.76 11.00 2.76
CA ARG A 39 -6.47 11.70 2.65
C ARG A 39 -5.40 10.70 2.25
N TRP A 40 -4.51 11.11 1.34
CA TRP A 40 -3.38 10.27 0.96
C TRP A 40 -2.36 10.24 2.09
N ASP A 41 -2.00 9.03 2.51
CA ASP A 41 -0.79 8.82 3.29
C ASP A 41 0.43 9.32 2.48
N PRO A 42 1.34 10.13 3.06
CA PRO A 42 2.50 10.67 2.35
C PRO A 42 3.35 9.60 1.65
N LYS A 43 3.51 8.42 2.26
CA LYS A 43 4.25 7.28 1.66
C LYS A 43 3.56 6.80 0.39
N ARG A 44 2.24 6.65 0.45
CA ARG A 44 1.42 6.21 -0.70
C ARG A 44 1.40 7.25 -1.82
N ARG A 45 1.30 8.54 -1.48
CA ARG A 45 1.37 9.63 -2.45
C ARG A 45 2.71 9.63 -3.19
N ARG A 46 3.82 9.48 -2.46
CA ARG A 46 5.16 9.39 -3.07
C ARG A 46 5.31 8.17 -3.98
N ALA A 47 4.78 7.01 -3.58
CA ALA A 47 4.77 5.83 -4.44
C ALA A 47 4.02 6.07 -5.75
N VAL A 48 2.81 6.64 -5.69
CA VAL A 48 2.02 6.98 -6.88
C VAL A 48 2.75 7.96 -7.80
N VAL A 49 3.37 9.01 -7.25
CA VAL A 49 4.13 9.99 -8.04
C VAL A 49 5.34 9.33 -8.72
N LEU A 50 6.10 8.48 -8.01
CA LEU A 50 7.24 7.78 -8.62
C LEU A 50 6.80 6.84 -9.75
N THR A 51 5.70 6.11 -9.55
CA THR A 51 5.11 5.26 -10.58
C THR A 51 4.60 6.06 -11.78
N GLU A 52 4.01 7.23 -11.55
CA GLU A 52 3.58 8.13 -12.62
C GLU A 52 4.77 8.62 -13.46
N ILE A 53 5.86 9.03 -12.80
CA ILE A 53 7.09 9.43 -13.50
C ILE A 53 7.67 8.24 -14.28
N GLU A 54 7.73 7.04 -13.68
CA GLU A 54 8.24 5.84 -14.36
C GLU A 54 7.41 5.48 -15.60
N LEU A 55 6.08 5.50 -15.48
CA LEU A 55 5.14 5.22 -16.57
C LEU A 55 5.21 6.27 -17.68
N GLY A 56 5.23 7.55 -17.32
CA GLY A 56 5.38 8.65 -18.28
C GLY A 56 6.72 8.59 -19.02
N THR A 57 7.80 8.29 -18.30
CA THR A 57 9.14 8.16 -18.87
C THR A 57 9.22 7.01 -19.87
N GLN A 58 8.67 5.84 -19.56
CA GLN A 58 8.69 4.70 -20.49
C GLN A 58 7.75 4.92 -21.68
N THR A 59 6.62 5.61 -21.49
CA THR A 59 5.73 6.01 -22.61
C THR A 59 6.44 6.96 -23.58
N LEU A 60 7.17 7.95 -23.05
CA LEU A 60 7.98 8.88 -23.86
C LEU A 60 9.11 8.16 -24.58
N ASN A 61 9.80 7.24 -23.89
CA ASN A 61 10.85 6.39 -24.47
C ASN A 61 10.30 5.58 -25.66
N MET A 62 9.14 4.94 -25.48
CA MET A 62 8.50 4.14 -26.52
C MET A 62 8.06 4.99 -27.71
N ALA A 63 7.51 6.19 -27.47
CA ALA A 63 7.17 7.12 -28.53
C ALA A 63 8.42 7.50 -29.35
N ALA A 64 9.50 7.90 -28.70
CA ALA A 64 10.76 8.23 -29.37
C ALA A 64 11.34 7.04 -30.14
N PHE A 65 11.30 5.83 -29.57
CA PHE A 65 11.70 4.58 -30.23
C PHE A 65 10.89 4.31 -31.50
N LEU A 66 9.56 4.41 -31.43
CA LEU A 66 8.68 4.22 -32.58
C LEU A 66 8.92 5.26 -33.67
N THR A 67 9.03 6.55 -33.29
CA THR A 67 9.29 7.63 -34.26
C THR A 67 10.63 7.44 -34.95
N THR A 68 11.69 7.04 -34.22
CA THR A 68 13.02 6.78 -34.79
C THR A 68 12.95 5.68 -35.86
N ASN A 69 12.26 4.58 -35.56
CA ASN A 69 12.11 3.46 -36.50
C ASN A 69 11.18 3.80 -37.67
N ALA A 70 10.15 4.64 -37.46
CA ALA A 70 9.26 5.10 -38.53
C ALA A 70 9.98 6.02 -39.53
N ILE A 71 10.78 6.98 -39.04
CA ILE A 71 11.60 7.86 -39.89
C ILE A 71 12.53 7.02 -40.75
N GLN A 72 13.18 6.02 -40.16
CA GLN A 72 14.12 5.16 -40.87
C GLN A 72 13.45 4.27 -41.93
N LEU A 73 12.18 3.90 -41.75
CA LEU A 73 11.41 3.19 -42.78
C LEU A 73 10.96 4.11 -43.91
N ALA A 74 10.61 5.34 -43.58
CA ALA A 74 10.12 6.35 -44.53
C ALA A 74 11.23 6.80 -45.48
N ASP A 75 12.46 6.94 -44.96
CA ASP A 75 13.62 7.33 -45.74
C ASP A 75 14.70 6.24 -45.70
N ARG A 76 14.74 5.44 -46.77
CA ARG A 76 15.61 4.25 -46.86
C ARG A 76 17.07 4.58 -47.19
N CYS A 77 17.35 5.79 -47.69
CA CYS A 77 18.68 6.19 -48.14
C CYS A 77 19.36 7.16 -47.16
N THR A 78 18.65 7.77 -46.20
CA THR A 78 19.33 8.54 -45.15
C THR A 78 19.86 7.64 -44.05
N PHE A 79 21.19 7.58 -44.00
CA PHE A 79 21.91 7.01 -42.88
C PHE A 79 22.09 8.11 -41.83
N PHE A 80 21.39 7.96 -40.70
CA PHE A 80 21.62 8.77 -39.51
C PHE A 80 21.18 10.26 -39.59
N PRO A 81 19.93 10.56 -40.00
CA PRO A 81 19.43 11.94 -40.00
C PRO A 81 19.49 12.55 -38.60
N ARG A 82 19.70 13.87 -38.53
CA ARG A 82 19.77 14.63 -37.25
C ARG A 82 18.56 14.36 -36.33
N SER A 83 17.39 14.09 -36.90
CA SER A 83 16.18 13.71 -36.16
C SER A 83 16.37 12.42 -35.35
N ILE A 84 17.04 11.39 -35.91
CA ILE A 84 17.34 10.13 -35.21
C ILE A 84 18.34 10.38 -34.07
N VAL A 85 19.31 11.28 -34.25
CA VAL A 85 20.26 11.66 -33.18
C VAL A 85 19.49 12.25 -31.99
N TRP A 86 18.65 13.26 -32.22
CA TRP A 86 17.89 13.90 -31.14
C TRP A 86 16.84 13.00 -30.50
N LEU A 87 16.18 12.13 -31.28
CA LEU A 87 15.27 11.12 -30.72
C LEU A 87 16.05 10.05 -29.92
N GLY A 88 17.26 9.71 -30.33
CA GLY A 88 18.18 8.89 -29.57
C GLY A 88 18.55 9.52 -28.23
N LEU A 89 18.84 10.83 -28.20
CA LEU A 89 19.05 11.57 -26.94
C LEU A 89 17.86 11.44 -26.00
N VAL A 90 16.64 11.60 -26.51
CA VAL A 90 15.41 11.43 -25.72
C VAL A 90 15.31 10.02 -25.14
N GLN A 91 15.59 8.98 -25.94
CA GLN A 91 15.60 7.59 -25.46
C GLN A 91 16.62 7.38 -24.34
N TRP A 92 17.87 7.84 -24.53
CA TRP A 92 18.92 7.72 -23.51
C TRP A 92 18.61 8.49 -22.22
N LEU A 93 17.97 9.66 -22.32
CA LEU A 93 17.51 10.42 -21.17
C LEU A 93 16.41 9.67 -20.40
N CYS A 94 15.50 9.02 -21.12
CA CYS A 94 14.48 8.17 -20.51
C CYS A 94 15.12 6.99 -19.78
N TRP A 95 16.09 6.30 -20.39
CA TRP A 95 16.84 5.22 -19.75
C TRP A 95 17.56 5.68 -18.47
N ASN A 96 18.26 6.82 -18.51
CA ASN A 96 18.92 7.41 -17.34
C ASN A 96 17.92 7.67 -16.20
N THR A 97 16.74 8.19 -16.54
CA THR A 97 15.67 8.46 -15.57
C THR A 97 15.07 7.18 -14.99
N LEU A 98 14.86 6.13 -15.81
CA LEU A 98 14.39 4.82 -15.36
C LEU A 98 15.40 4.12 -14.44
N CYS A 99 16.71 4.25 -14.71
CA CYS A 99 17.77 3.76 -13.84
C CYS A 99 17.76 4.48 -12.48
N LEU A 100 17.61 5.81 -12.48
CA LEU A 100 17.48 6.60 -11.25
C LEU A 100 16.27 6.15 -10.42
N ILE A 101 15.10 6.01 -11.05
CA ILE A 101 13.87 5.57 -10.37
C ILE A 101 14.03 4.15 -9.81
N SER A 102 14.65 3.23 -10.55
CA SER A 102 14.98 1.88 -10.08
C SER A 102 15.81 1.92 -8.80
N TRP A 103 16.82 2.79 -8.75
CA TRP A 103 17.67 2.96 -7.57
C TRP A 103 16.91 3.60 -6.39
N VAL A 104 16.01 4.54 -6.65
CA VAL A 104 15.10 5.09 -5.63
C VAL A 104 14.18 4.01 -5.07
N HIS A 105 13.58 3.16 -5.92
CA HIS A 105 12.73 2.05 -5.48
C HIS A 105 13.47 1.02 -4.62
N ALA A 106 14.73 0.70 -4.93
CA ALA A 106 15.54 -0.22 -4.11
C ALA A 106 15.80 0.31 -2.69
N ASP A 107 16.00 1.61 -2.57
CA ASP A 107 16.32 2.28 -1.30
C ASP A 107 15.06 2.57 -0.47
N ARG A 108 13.88 2.68 -1.09
CA ARG A 108 12.62 3.10 -0.43
C ARG A 108 12.25 2.27 0.80
N PHE A 109 12.57 0.97 0.79
CA PHE A 109 12.24 0.02 1.86
C PHE A 109 13.28 -0.10 2.97
N ARG A 110 14.35 0.69 2.89
CA ARG A 110 15.43 0.66 3.85
C ARG A 110 14.99 1.27 5.19
N PRO A 111 15.08 0.55 6.32
CA PRO A 111 14.91 1.15 7.65
C PRO A 111 16.01 2.19 7.93
N VAL A 112 15.65 3.31 8.53
CA VAL A 112 16.58 4.38 8.93
C VAL A 112 16.66 4.42 10.46
N PRO A 113 17.66 3.76 11.08
CA PRO A 113 17.70 3.57 12.53
C PRO A 113 18.27 4.75 13.34
N ASN A 114 18.74 5.85 12.73
CA ASN A 114 19.49 6.89 13.44
C ASN A 114 18.60 7.99 14.06
N GLU A 115 18.85 8.27 15.36
CA GLU A 115 18.32 9.38 16.17
C GLU A 115 18.61 10.78 15.63
N LYS A 116 19.56 10.96 14.70
CA LYS A 116 19.87 12.28 14.13
C LYS A 116 18.77 12.83 13.19
N ASP A 117 17.89 11.97 12.69
CA ASP A 117 16.66 12.35 11.96
C ASP A 117 15.41 12.17 12.85
N SER A 118 15.56 12.34 14.18
CA SER A 118 14.52 12.20 15.21
C SER A 118 13.30 13.11 15.04
N THR A 119 13.36 14.11 14.16
CA THR A 119 12.21 14.97 13.82
C THR A 119 11.11 14.22 13.05
N LEU A 120 11.41 13.05 12.46
CA LEU A 120 10.44 12.19 11.76
C LEU A 120 9.87 11.06 12.63
N ALA A 121 10.48 10.79 13.80
CA ALA A 121 9.93 9.85 14.76
C ALA A 121 8.69 10.48 15.42
N ARG A 122 7.50 9.95 15.14
CA ARG A 122 6.29 10.43 15.82
C ARG A 122 6.44 10.19 17.33
N PRO A 123 6.24 11.22 18.19
CA PRO A 123 6.30 11.03 19.63
C PRO A 123 5.30 9.93 20.06
N GLY A 124 5.80 8.89 20.72
CA GLY A 124 5.01 7.75 21.20
C GLY A 124 4.79 6.60 20.20
N ALA A 125 5.27 6.71 18.96
CA ALA A 125 5.22 5.61 17.99
C ALA A 125 6.55 4.84 18.01
N ASN A 126 6.52 3.57 18.42
CA ASN A 126 7.64 2.62 18.24
C ASN A 126 7.86 2.25 16.75
N GLU A 127 7.72 3.19 15.81
CA GLU A 127 7.89 2.96 14.37
C GLU A 127 9.25 3.47 13.91
N VAL A 128 10.10 2.58 13.38
CA VAL A 128 11.36 2.96 12.76
C VAL A 128 11.05 3.53 11.37
N PRO A 129 11.48 4.77 11.05
CA PRO A 129 11.19 5.40 9.78
C PRO A 129 11.86 4.63 8.63
N LEU A 130 11.22 4.67 7.46
CA LEU A 130 11.77 4.11 6.23
C LEU A 130 12.45 5.22 5.43
N ALA A 131 13.35 4.88 4.52
CA ALA A 131 13.95 5.87 3.61
C ALA A 131 12.89 6.58 2.75
N THR A 132 11.71 5.96 2.55
CA THR A 132 10.55 6.62 1.93
C THR A 132 10.05 7.84 2.71
N ASP A 133 10.37 7.95 4.01
CA ASP A 133 9.97 9.06 4.88
C ASP A 133 10.91 10.26 4.77
N LEU A 134 12.13 10.06 4.28
CA LEU A 134 13.11 11.12 4.11
C LEU A 134 12.69 12.14 3.04
N PRO A 135 13.12 13.41 3.13
CA PRO A 135 12.88 14.41 2.08
C PRO A 135 13.59 14.02 0.78
N LEU A 136 13.06 14.45 -0.38
CA LEU A 136 13.64 14.14 -1.69
C LEU A 136 15.09 14.65 -1.84
N THR A 137 15.45 15.71 -1.11
CA THR A 137 16.83 16.24 -1.04
C THR A 137 17.84 15.20 -0.53
N SER A 138 17.41 14.22 0.25
CA SER A 138 18.27 13.11 0.70
C SER A 138 18.79 12.23 -0.44
N HIS A 139 18.17 12.31 -1.62
CA HIS A 139 18.57 11.57 -2.83
C HIS A 139 19.54 12.33 -3.74
N TRP A 140 20.11 13.48 -3.32
CA TRP A 140 20.99 14.31 -4.16
C TRP A 140 22.17 13.56 -4.78
N ARG A 141 22.74 12.57 -4.07
CA ARG A 141 23.85 11.75 -4.60
C ARG A 141 23.44 10.93 -5.82
N LYS A 142 22.17 10.51 -5.87
CA LYS A 142 21.60 9.80 -7.03
C LYS A 142 21.42 10.76 -8.21
N LEU A 143 21.00 12.00 -7.91
CA LEU A 143 20.86 13.05 -8.91
C LEU A 143 22.20 13.49 -9.51
N ALA A 144 23.28 13.51 -8.73
CA ALA A 144 24.62 13.84 -9.23
C ALA A 144 25.07 12.88 -10.34
N LEU A 145 24.82 11.57 -10.17
CA LEU A 145 25.10 10.58 -11.20
C LEU A 145 24.22 10.78 -12.46
N TRP A 146 22.95 11.12 -12.26
CA TRP A 146 22.03 11.45 -13.35
C TRP A 146 22.51 12.65 -14.17
N LEU A 147 22.99 13.70 -13.51
CA LEU A 147 23.54 14.90 -14.15
C LEU A 147 24.84 14.58 -14.93
N ALA A 148 25.73 13.76 -14.36
CA ALA A 148 26.94 13.32 -15.05
C ALA A 148 26.62 12.52 -16.33
N PHE A 149 25.63 11.62 -16.25
CA PHE A 149 25.16 10.86 -17.40
C PHE A 149 24.50 11.75 -18.46
N LEU A 150 23.65 12.69 -18.04
CA LEU A 150 23.02 13.67 -18.93
C LEU A 150 24.08 14.48 -19.68
N GLY A 151 25.06 15.06 -18.96
CA GLY A 151 26.12 15.86 -19.56
C GLY A 151 26.93 15.09 -20.60
N THR A 152 27.31 13.86 -20.27
CA THR A 152 28.05 12.97 -21.21
C THR A 152 27.21 12.65 -22.45
N THR A 153 25.93 12.33 -22.25
CA THR A 153 25.02 11.97 -23.35
C THR A 153 24.77 13.16 -24.26
N VAL A 154 24.50 14.35 -23.70
CA VAL A 154 24.31 15.58 -24.47
C VAL A 154 25.57 15.92 -25.26
N ALA A 155 26.74 15.89 -24.63
CA ALA A 155 28.01 16.18 -25.31
C ALA A 155 28.30 15.20 -26.47
N THR A 156 27.99 13.92 -26.27
CA THR A 156 28.14 12.89 -27.32
C THR A 156 27.16 13.12 -28.47
N ASN A 157 25.91 13.49 -28.17
CA ASN A 157 24.87 13.76 -29.17
C ASN A 157 25.15 15.02 -29.99
N VAL A 158 25.62 16.10 -29.37
CA VAL A 158 26.01 17.33 -30.09
C VAL A 158 27.12 17.04 -31.09
N LYS A 159 28.20 16.35 -30.65
CA LYS A 159 29.29 15.94 -31.54
C LYS A 159 28.85 15.02 -32.67
N LEU A 160 27.81 14.22 -32.45
CA LEU A 160 27.26 13.33 -33.46
C LEU A 160 26.37 14.08 -34.45
N ALA A 161 25.59 15.05 -33.98
CA ALA A 161 24.75 15.92 -34.80
C ALA A 161 25.60 16.81 -35.73
N ASP A 162 26.76 17.26 -35.26
CA ASP A 162 27.74 18.03 -36.05
C ASP A 162 28.60 17.14 -37.00
N GLY A 163 28.43 15.82 -36.91
CA GLY A 163 29.22 14.81 -37.63
C GLY A 163 28.57 14.32 -38.94
N PRO A 164 28.62 13.02 -39.26
CA PRO A 164 28.24 12.46 -40.58
C PRO A 164 26.76 12.61 -40.98
N ALA A 165 25.91 13.23 -40.15
CA ALA A 165 24.46 13.36 -40.35
C ALA A 165 24.05 14.11 -41.63
N ASP A 166 24.96 14.85 -42.27
CA ASP A 166 24.71 15.61 -43.50
C ASP A 166 25.39 15.03 -44.77
N ARG A 167 26.22 13.98 -44.67
CA ARG A 167 27.05 13.53 -45.80
C ARG A 167 26.41 12.52 -46.76
N ALA A 168 25.23 11.99 -46.44
CA ALA A 168 24.58 10.93 -47.22
C ALA A 168 23.34 11.38 -48.02
N SER A 169 22.96 12.66 -47.97
CA SER A 169 21.87 13.19 -48.79
C SER A 169 22.33 13.37 -50.23
N GLY A 170 22.09 12.35 -51.08
CA GLY A 170 22.36 12.44 -52.53
C GLY A 170 22.83 11.16 -53.22
N LEU A 171 23.04 10.06 -52.49
CA LEU A 171 23.44 8.78 -53.09
C LEU A 171 22.22 8.07 -53.70
N SER A 172 22.21 7.93 -55.03
CA SER A 172 21.14 7.30 -55.82
C SER A 172 21.05 5.78 -55.64
N GLN A 173 22.08 5.17 -55.06
CA GLN A 173 22.12 3.77 -54.63
C GLN A 173 22.42 3.79 -53.13
N CYS A 174 21.48 3.34 -52.30
CA CYS A 174 21.65 3.26 -50.84
C CYS A 174 22.69 2.18 -50.45
N ASP A 175 23.92 2.27 -50.97
CA ASP A 175 24.97 1.29 -50.76
C ASP A 175 25.73 1.61 -49.47
N ALA A 176 25.52 0.78 -48.45
CA ALA A 176 26.12 0.92 -47.13
C ALA A 176 27.66 0.75 -47.14
N SER A 177 28.23 0.21 -48.23
CA SER A 177 29.67 0.06 -48.42
C SER A 177 30.39 1.38 -48.72
N LEU A 178 29.65 2.41 -49.16
CA LEU A 178 30.17 3.75 -49.45
C LEU A 178 30.20 4.70 -48.24
N LEU A 179 29.68 4.25 -47.07
CA LEU A 179 29.70 5.05 -45.86
C LEU A 179 30.98 4.85 -45.05
N ASP A 180 31.75 5.93 -44.87
CA ASP A 180 32.81 5.99 -43.87
C ASP A 180 32.22 6.34 -42.50
N CYS A 181 32.03 5.33 -41.64
CA CYS A 181 31.57 5.50 -40.25
C CYS A 181 32.70 5.53 -39.24
N HIS A 182 33.88 6.04 -39.62
CA HIS A 182 34.97 6.21 -38.67
C HIS A 182 34.54 7.13 -37.52
N GLN A 183 34.44 6.57 -36.31
CA GLN A 183 34.10 7.37 -35.13
C GLN A 183 35.30 8.20 -34.70
N THR A 184 35.05 9.45 -34.34
CA THR A 184 36.09 10.27 -33.70
C THR A 184 36.41 9.72 -32.32
N ALA A 185 37.66 9.85 -31.87
CA ALA A 185 38.06 9.42 -30.52
C ALA A 185 37.16 10.03 -29.42
N GLY A 186 36.68 11.26 -29.62
CA GLY A 186 35.75 11.93 -28.70
C GLY A 186 34.39 11.25 -28.57
N LEU A 187 33.84 10.69 -29.67
CA LEU A 187 32.58 9.93 -29.64
C LEU A 187 32.74 8.59 -28.93
N LEU A 188 33.86 7.89 -29.19
CA LEU A 188 34.19 6.63 -28.53
C LEU A 188 34.36 6.80 -27.02
N VAL A 189 35.10 7.84 -26.60
CA VAL A 189 35.27 8.17 -25.18
C VAL A 189 33.92 8.51 -24.53
N GLY A 190 33.08 9.32 -25.18
CA GLY A 190 31.75 9.66 -24.68
C GLY A 190 30.85 8.42 -24.48
N GLN A 191 30.82 7.52 -25.47
CA GLN A 191 30.07 6.27 -25.37
C GLN A 191 30.60 5.34 -24.28
N ALA A 192 31.93 5.22 -24.15
CA ALA A 192 32.56 4.42 -23.10
C ALA A 192 32.18 4.94 -21.71
N ILE A 193 32.21 6.27 -21.50
CA ILE A 193 31.78 6.89 -20.24
C ILE A 193 30.29 6.59 -19.97
N SER A 194 29.41 6.73 -20.96
CA SER A 194 27.99 6.40 -20.80
C SER A 194 27.77 4.93 -20.41
N ILE A 195 28.48 3.99 -21.03
CA ILE A 195 28.40 2.56 -20.67
C ILE A 195 28.85 2.35 -19.21
N VAL A 196 29.98 2.94 -18.81
CA VAL A 196 30.49 2.85 -17.44
C VAL A 196 29.48 3.41 -16.43
N LEU A 197 28.85 4.55 -16.74
CA LEU A 197 27.85 5.18 -15.86
C LEU A 197 26.58 4.33 -15.73
N ILE A 198 26.11 3.67 -16.80
CA ILE A 198 25.00 2.71 -16.72
C ILE A 198 25.38 1.49 -15.88
N ILE A 199 26.57 0.91 -16.10
CA ILE A 199 27.04 -0.22 -15.28
C ILE A 199 27.10 0.20 -13.81
N LEU A 200 27.56 1.42 -13.51
CA LEU A 200 27.58 1.98 -12.18
C LEU A 200 26.16 2.07 -11.58
N TYR A 201 25.14 2.48 -12.35
CA TYR A 201 23.74 2.43 -11.90
C TYR A 201 23.30 1.01 -11.52
N LEU A 202 23.62 0.01 -12.34
CA LEU A 202 23.25 -1.39 -12.07
C LEU A 202 23.91 -1.89 -10.78
N LEU A 203 25.21 -1.61 -10.60
CA LEU A 203 25.95 -1.96 -9.38
C LEU A 203 25.39 -1.26 -8.14
N LEU A 204 25.06 0.03 -8.23
CA LEU A 204 24.48 0.80 -7.14
C LEU A 204 23.06 0.34 -6.79
N TYR A 205 22.27 -0.06 -7.80
CA TYR A 205 20.97 -0.69 -7.60
C TYR A 205 21.10 -2.02 -6.83
N LEU A 206 22.02 -2.90 -7.25
CA LEU A 206 22.27 -4.19 -6.57
C LEU A 206 22.78 -3.98 -5.15
N TYR A 207 23.70 -3.04 -4.96
CA TYR A 207 24.20 -2.64 -3.64
C TYR A 207 23.07 -2.13 -2.74
N ALA A 208 22.25 -1.20 -3.22
CA ALA A 208 21.12 -0.65 -2.46
C ALA A 208 20.11 -1.75 -2.08
N THR A 209 19.81 -2.65 -3.01
CA THR A 209 18.93 -3.80 -2.79
C THR A 209 19.48 -4.73 -1.71
N ARG A 210 20.76 -5.11 -1.81
CA ARG A 210 21.44 -5.94 -0.80
C ARG A 210 21.44 -5.26 0.56
N ARG A 211 21.76 -3.97 0.62
CA ARG A 211 21.77 -3.16 1.85
C ARG A 211 20.38 -3.12 2.48
N SER A 212 19.33 -2.87 1.70
CA SER A 212 17.94 -2.87 2.17
C SER A 212 17.53 -4.23 2.75
N LEU A 213 17.88 -5.34 2.08
CA LEU A 213 17.63 -6.69 2.59
C LEU A 213 18.37 -6.98 3.90
N GLN A 214 19.66 -6.64 3.97
CA GLN A 214 20.48 -6.82 5.18
C GLN A 214 19.98 -6.00 6.37
N GLN A 215 19.42 -4.82 6.13
CA GLN A 215 18.85 -4.00 7.20
C GLN A 215 17.46 -4.52 7.60
N LEU A 216 16.62 -4.94 6.64
CA LEU A 216 15.32 -5.55 6.93
C LEU A 216 15.45 -6.86 7.72
N SER A 217 16.52 -7.65 7.50
CA SER A 217 16.76 -8.89 8.25
C SER A 217 17.12 -8.67 9.72
N ARG A 218 17.49 -7.45 10.12
CA ARG A 218 17.75 -7.10 11.53
C ARG A 218 16.47 -6.86 12.33
N PHE A 219 15.32 -6.74 11.66
CA PHE A 219 14.03 -6.50 12.29
C PHE A 219 13.11 -7.72 12.13
N SER A 220 12.13 -7.86 13.01
CA SER A 220 11.15 -8.93 12.91
C SER A 220 10.35 -8.82 11.60
N TYR A 221 10.17 -9.95 10.91
CA TYR A 221 9.49 -10.00 9.62
C TYR A 221 8.08 -9.40 9.69
N ASN A 222 7.35 -9.64 10.78
CA ASN A 222 6.00 -9.13 10.98
C ASN A 222 5.93 -7.60 11.00
N ARG A 223 6.96 -6.94 11.56
CA ARG A 223 7.03 -5.47 11.64
C ARG A 223 7.20 -4.82 10.26
N PHE A 224 7.91 -5.48 9.35
CA PHE A 224 8.16 -4.98 7.98
C PHE A 224 7.64 -5.92 6.89
N ARG A 225 6.52 -6.61 7.14
CA ARG A 225 5.99 -7.65 6.24
C ARG A 225 5.74 -7.14 4.82
N VAL A 226 5.13 -5.97 4.70
CA VAL A 226 4.81 -5.34 3.41
C VAL A 226 6.10 -4.95 2.68
N GLY A 227 7.02 -4.26 3.35
CA GLY A 227 8.33 -3.89 2.77
C GLY A 227 9.14 -5.10 2.30
N ASN A 228 9.19 -6.16 3.13
CA ASN A 228 9.86 -7.43 2.79
C ASN A 228 9.25 -8.14 1.57
N ARG A 229 7.92 -8.10 1.40
CA ARG A 229 7.27 -8.67 0.22
C ARG A 229 7.57 -7.85 -1.03
N LEU A 230 7.41 -6.54 -0.94
CA LEU A 230 7.58 -5.65 -2.09
C LEU A 230 9.03 -5.63 -2.58
N ILE A 231 10.04 -5.63 -1.70
CA ILE A 231 11.45 -5.68 -2.14
C ILE A 231 11.78 -7.00 -2.85
N ARG A 232 11.23 -8.14 -2.41
CA ARG A 232 11.44 -9.43 -3.08
C ARG A 232 10.78 -9.48 -4.46
N ILE A 233 9.60 -8.89 -4.60
CA ILE A 233 8.93 -8.74 -5.90
C ILE A 233 9.75 -7.84 -6.83
N GLN A 234 10.25 -6.70 -6.32
CA GLN A 234 11.13 -5.79 -7.06
C GLN A 234 12.39 -6.48 -7.56
N ILE A 235 13.04 -7.29 -6.73
CA ILE A 235 14.22 -8.06 -7.11
C ILE A 235 13.92 -8.98 -8.28
N ARG A 236 12.83 -9.76 -8.20
CA ARG A 236 12.45 -10.68 -9.27
C ARG A 236 12.17 -9.95 -10.58
N LEU A 237 11.47 -8.82 -10.53
CA LEU A 237 11.14 -8.03 -11.71
C LEU A 237 12.37 -7.35 -12.32
N ARG A 238 13.19 -6.68 -11.51
CA ARG A 238 14.28 -5.82 -12.02
C ARG A 238 15.61 -6.55 -12.23
N VAL A 239 15.91 -7.64 -11.52
CA VAL A 239 17.10 -8.45 -11.82
C VAL A 239 17.01 -9.07 -13.21
N LEU A 240 15.82 -9.50 -13.64
CA LEU A 240 15.63 -9.96 -15.01
C LEU A 240 15.98 -8.87 -16.05
N ALA A 241 15.55 -7.63 -15.81
CA ALA A 241 15.93 -6.48 -16.63
C ALA A 241 17.44 -6.25 -16.66
N VAL A 242 18.11 -6.32 -15.51
CA VAL A 242 19.58 -6.18 -15.41
C VAL A 242 20.27 -7.26 -16.25
N CYS A 243 19.84 -8.52 -16.12
CA CYS A 243 20.42 -9.63 -16.87
C CYS A 243 20.24 -9.46 -18.38
N VAL A 244 19.04 -9.07 -18.82
CA VAL A 244 18.77 -8.87 -20.26
C VAL A 244 19.50 -7.64 -20.80
N PHE A 245 19.60 -6.57 -20.02
CA PHE A 245 20.39 -5.40 -20.41
C PHE A 245 21.85 -5.76 -20.63
N LEU A 246 22.46 -6.48 -19.67
CA LEU A 246 23.84 -6.95 -19.81
C LEU A 246 24.01 -7.89 -21.00
N LEU A 247 23.06 -8.80 -21.23
CA LEU A 247 23.06 -9.66 -22.41
C LEU A 247 23.00 -8.85 -23.71
N CYS A 248 22.12 -7.84 -23.78
CA CYS A 248 22.04 -6.94 -24.93
C CYS A 248 23.37 -6.22 -25.16
N CYS A 249 24.00 -5.67 -24.10
CA CYS A 249 25.32 -5.03 -24.21
C CYS A 249 26.42 -5.99 -24.67
N ILE A 250 26.45 -7.23 -24.17
CA ILE A 250 27.43 -8.26 -24.56
C ILE A 250 27.24 -8.65 -26.03
N LEU A 251 26.02 -8.97 -26.44
CA LEU A 251 25.71 -9.30 -27.83
C LEU A 251 26.10 -8.16 -28.77
N TYR A 252 25.93 -6.92 -28.32
CA TYR A 252 26.33 -5.74 -29.06
C TYR A 252 27.85 -5.56 -29.13
N ALA A 253 28.58 -5.86 -28.06
CA ALA A 253 30.03 -5.83 -28.05
C ALA A 253 30.65 -6.89 -28.97
N LEU A 254 29.95 -8.00 -29.19
CA LEU A 254 30.35 -9.05 -30.13
C LEU A 254 30.04 -8.70 -31.61
N LEU A 255 29.13 -7.76 -31.86
CA LEU A 255 28.83 -7.22 -33.18
C LEU A 255 29.81 -6.07 -33.49
N GLN A 256 30.94 -6.38 -34.13
CA GLN A 256 32.02 -5.43 -34.52
C GLN A 256 31.58 -3.95 -34.57
N PHE A 257 31.99 -3.16 -33.56
CA PHE A 257 31.71 -1.72 -33.44
C PHE A 257 32.25 -0.88 -34.61
N SER A 258 33.17 -1.46 -35.40
CA SER A 258 33.74 -0.83 -36.59
C SER A 258 32.78 -0.83 -37.79
N SER A 259 31.66 -1.56 -37.73
CA SER A 259 30.69 -1.54 -38.82
C SER A 259 29.64 -0.43 -38.65
N CYS A 260 29.38 0.31 -39.73
CA CYS A 260 28.30 1.31 -39.82
C CYS A 260 26.95 0.75 -39.37
N VAL A 261 26.67 -0.51 -39.74
CA VAL A 261 25.40 -1.18 -39.46
C VAL A 261 25.23 -1.44 -37.98
N SER A 262 26.27 -1.96 -37.29
CA SER A 262 26.25 -2.09 -35.84
C SER A 262 25.89 -0.73 -35.25
N TYR A 263 26.73 0.28 -35.46
CA TYR A 263 26.54 1.61 -34.89
C TYR A 263 25.13 2.18 -35.10
N TRP A 264 24.62 2.13 -36.33
CA TRP A 264 23.27 2.55 -36.68
C TRP A 264 22.17 1.82 -35.87
N VAL A 265 22.28 0.50 -35.68
CA VAL A 265 21.29 -0.27 -34.91
C VAL A 265 21.21 0.17 -33.43
N SER A 266 22.29 0.64 -32.79
CA SER A 266 22.21 1.10 -31.37
C SER A 266 21.31 2.31 -31.20
N TRP A 267 21.25 3.17 -32.21
CA TRP A 267 20.50 4.42 -32.16
C TRP A 267 19.02 4.23 -32.49
N LEU A 268 18.67 3.16 -33.19
CA LEU A 268 17.29 2.73 -33.37
C LEU A 268 16.65 2.19 -32.08
N GLY A 269 17.47 1.87 -31.08
CA GLY A 269 17.05 1.39 -29.77
C GLY A 269 16.91 -0.13 -29.69
N PHE A 270 16.93 -0.65 -28.45
CA PHE A 270 16.96 -2.09 -28.18
C PHE A 270 15.55 -2.63 -27.91
N LEU A 271 14.95 -3.29 -28.91
CA LEU A 271 13.61 -3.87 -28.79
C LEU A 271 13.44 -4.81 -27.57
N PRO A 272 14.36 -5.75 -27.26
CA PRO A 272 14.19 -6.61 -26.09
C PRO A 272 14.10 -5.82 -24.78
N MET A 273 14.87 -4.73 -24.66
CA MET A 273 14.82 -3.85 -23.51
C MET A 273 13.51 -3.08 -23.42
N GLN A 274 12.95 -2.66 -24.56
CA GLN A 274 11.65 -2.00 -24.61
C GLN A 274 10.52 -2.92 -24.14
N VAL A 275 10.53 -4.19 -24.56
CA VAL A 275 9.55 -5.20 -24.14
C VAL A 275 9.61 -5.44 -22.63
N ILE A 276 10.80 -5.72 -22.10
CA ILE A 276 10.97 -6.04 -20.67
C ILE A 276 10.65 -4.84 -19.78
N THR A 277 11.12 -3.65 -20.17
CA THR A 277 10.88 -2.44 -19.37
C THR A 277 9.40 -2.09 -19.37
N THR A 278 8.70 -2.26 -20.49
CA THR A 278 7.23 -2.12 -20.56
C THR A 278 6.55 -3.06 -19.58
N ALA A 279 6.93 -4.35 -19.56
CA ALA A 279 6.36 -5.32 -18.62
C ALA A 279 6.66 -4.98 -17.14
N ILE A 280 7.86 -4.48 -16.83
CA ILE A 280 8.23 -4.06 -15.47
C ILE A 280 7.42 -2.84 -15.05
N VAL A 281 7.29 -1.82 -15.91
CA VAL A 281 6.51 -0.62 -15.64
C VAL A 281 5.03 -0.98 -15.44
N ALA A 282 4.45 -1.82 -16.30
CA ALA A 282 3.07 -2.28 -16.15
C ALA A 282 2.86 -3.05 -14.83
N GLY A 283 3.77 -3.96 -14.49
CA GLY A 283 3.77 -4.67 -13.20
C GLY A 283 3.89 -3.72 -12.01
N GLN A 284 4.74 -2.68 -12.11
CA GLN A 284 4.92 -1.69 -11.06
C GLN A 284 3.66 -0.84 -10.87
N CYS A 285 3.04 -0.39 -11.97
CA CYS A 285 1.77 0.32 -11.96
C CYS A 285 0.68 -0.50 -11.27
N PHE A 286 0.62 -1.81 -11.52
CA PHE A 286 -0.33 -2.68 -10.84
C PHE A 286 -0.08 -2.77 -9.32
N LEU A 287 1.18 -2.90 -8.89
CA LEU A 287 1.55 -3.02 -7.47
C LEU A 287 1.29 -1.74 -6.67
N ASP A 288 1.63 -0.58 -7.23
CA ASP A 288 1.51 0.71 -6.55
C ASP A 288 0.13 1.37 -6.80
N SER A 289 -0.72 0.79 -7.68
CA SER A 289 -2.09 1.24 -7.93
C SER A 289 -2.92 1.33 -6.64
N PRO A 290 -3.67 2.42 -6.42
CA PRO A 290 -4.62 2.46 -5.34
C PRO A 290 -5.74 1.45 -5.57
N LYS A 291 -5.98 0.57 -4.59
CA LYS A 291 -7.16 -0.30 -4.58
C LYS A 291 -8.42 0.56 -4.47
N GLN A 292 -9.46 0.24 -5.24
CA GLN A 292 -10.75 0.93 -5.17
C GLN A 292 -11.32 0.74 -3.76
N PRO A 293 -11.52 1.81 -2.98
CA PRO A 293 -12.19 1.68 -1.71
C PRO A 293 -13.69 1.51 -1.98
N SER A 294 -14.24 0.32 -1.79
CA SER A 294 -15.68 0.23 -1.54
C SER A 294 -15.96 0.75 -0.12
N ASP A 295 -17.13 1.36 0.10
CA ASP A 295 -17.51 1.86 1.42
C ASP A 295 -17.50 0.73 2.47
N LYS A 296 -17.89 -0.48 2.04
CA LYS A 296 -17.84 -1.71 2.87
C LYS A 296 -16.42 -2.12 3.21
N GLU A 297 -15.50 -2.14 2.25
CA GLU A 297 -14.09 -2.47 2.52
C GLU A 297 -13.41 -1.42 3.38
N THR A 298 -13.80 -0.15 3.21
CA THR A 298 -13.34 0.94 4.06
C THR A 298 -13.78 0.75 5.50
N LEU A 299 -15.07 0.47 5.74
CA LEU A 299 -15.59 0.16 7.06
C LEU A 299 -14.92 -1.09 7.64
N LEU A 300 -14.80 -2.17 6.86
CA LEU A 300 -14.14 -3.41 7.31
C LEU A 300 -12.67 -3.17 7.70
N ALA A 301 -11.92 -2.40 6.92
CA ALA A 301 -10.55 -2.04 7.26
C ALA A 301 -10.48 -1.23 8.56
N PHE A 302 -11.44 -0.32 8.79
CA PHE A 302 -11.52 0.44 10.04
C PHE A 302 -11.94 -0.43 11.24
N LEU A 303 -12.85 -1.39 11.06
CA LEU A 303 -13.25 -2.33 12.12
C LEU A 303 -12.11 -3.31 12.48
N GLN A 304 -11.16 -3.52 11.58
CA GLN A 304 -9.94 -4.30 11.84
C GLN A 304 -8.88 -3.50 12.61
N GLU A 305 -9.01 -2.19 12.75
CA GLU A 305 -8.13 -1.40 13.61
C GLU A 305 -8.50 -1.62 15.08
N PHE A 306 -7.51 -1.95 15.90
CA PHE A 306 -7.72 -2.17 17.32
C PHE A 306 -6.62 -1.59 18.20
N ALA A 307 -6.97 -1.36 19.47
CA ALA A 307 -6.05 -0.98 20.53
C ALA A 307 -5.60 -2.21 21.32
N TRP A 308 -4.32 -2.25 21.71
CA TRP A 308 -3.83 -3.31 22.60
C TRP A 308 -4.19 -3.00 24.05
N THR A 309 -4.04 -1.74 24.43
CA THR A 309 -4.28 -1.23 25.79
C THR A 309 -5.31 -0.10 25.77
N GLU A 310 -6.03 0.07 26.87
CA GLU A 310 -7.02 1.14 27.03
C GLU A 310 -6.34 2.52 26.96
N ALA A 311 -5.13 2.65 27.52
CA ALA A 311 -4.31 3.87 27.44
C ALA A 311 -3.95 4.28 26.00
N SER A 312 -3.74 3.30 25.09
CA SER A 312 -3.42 3.59 23.68
C SER A 312 -4.64 3.92 22.82
N GLN A 313 -5.85 3.61 23.30
CA GLN A 313 -7.07 3.69 22.52
C GLN A 313 -7.41 5.12 22.09
N PRO A 314 -7.32 6.17 22.95
CA PRO A 314 -7.59 7.55 22.53
C PRO A 314 -6.67 8.03 21.41
N ALA A 315 -5.36 7.72 21.50
CA ALA A 315 -4.39 8.08 20.48
C ALA A 315 -4.70 7.39 19.13
N LYS A 316 -5.05 6.11 19.16
CA LYS A 316 -5.44 5.36 17.95
C LYS A 316 -6.75 5.87 17.35
N ARG A 317 -7.75 6.21 18.17
CA ARG A 317 -8.98 6.85 17.70
C ARG A 317 -8.69 8.19 17.05
N SER A 318 -7.89 9.04 17.67
CA SER A 318 -7.49 10.34 17.10
C SER A 318 -6.75 10.19 15.77
N ALA A 319 -5.84 9.22 15.66
CA ALA A 319 -5.15 8.90 14.41
C ALA A 319 -6.11 8.45 13.31
N ARG A 320 -7.11 7.62 13.66
CA ARG A 320 -8.20 7.22 12.77
C ARG A 320 -9.01 8.43 12.30
N SER A 321 -9.46 9.29 13.22
CA SER A 321 -10.20 10.51 12.88
C SER A 321 -9.41 11.44 11.97
N ALA A 322 -8.09 11.58 12.20
CA ALA A 322 -7.21 12.41 11.38
C ALA A 322 -7.04 11.90 9.93
N SER A 323 -7.28 10.61 9.69
CA SER A 323 -7.20 9.97 8.38
C SER A 323 -8.45 10.23 7.49
N LEU A 324 -9.57 10.58 8.11
CA LEU A 324 -10.85 10.86 7.43
C LEU A 324 -10.90 12.33 6.96
N LYS A 325 -11.41 12.60 5.74
CA LYS A 325 -11.79 13.98 5.39
C LYS A 325 -13.13 14.29 6.06
N ARG A 326 -13.15 15.31 6.92
CA ARG A 326 -14.33 15.77 7.69
C ARG A 326 -15.52 16.27 6.85
N THR A 327 -15.44 16.27 5.52
CA THR A 327 -16.44 16.88 4.63
C THR A 327 -17.59 15.96 4.25
N THR A 328 -17.58 14.67 4.62
CA THR A 328 -18.68 13.75 4.31
C THR A 328 -19.38 13.28 5.58
N GLY A 329 -20.73 13.20 5.57
CA GLY A 329 -21.49 12.63 6.70
C GLY A 329 -21.11 11.17 7.02
N GLN A 330 -20.50 10.46 6.05
CA GLN A 330 -19.88 9.15 6.26
C GLN A 330 -18.67 9.20 7.22
N ALA A 331 -17.87 10.26 7.19
CA ALA A 331 -16.73 10.40 8.10
C ALA A 331 -17.20 10.51 9.56
N GLU A 332 -18.30 11.21 9.80
CA GLU A 332 -18.90 11.28 11.15
C GLU A 332 -19.46 9.93 11.61
N GLY A 333 -20.04 9.14 10.70
CA GLY A 333 -20.48 7.78 11.00
C GLY A 333 -19.32 6.87 11.41
N ILE A 334 -18.24 6.85 10.62
CA ILE A 334 -17.06 6.02 10.89
C ILE A 334 -16.33 6.47 12.17
N ASP A 335 -16.29 7.76 12.46
CA ASP A 335 -15.63 8.27 13.66
C ASP A 335 -16.35 7.83 14.96
N LYS A 336 -17.67 7.67 14.87
CA LYS A 336 -18.53 7.16 15.95
C LYS A 336 -18.39 5.65 16.17
N GLU A 337 -17.93 4.89 15.19
CA GLU A 337 -17.76 3.44 15.33
C GLU A 337 -16.78 3.09 16.47
N PRO A 338 -17.09 2.09 17.31
CA PRO A 338 -16.22 1.70 18.42
C PRO A 338 -14.90 1.14 17.89
N MET A 339 -13.83 1.33 18.68
CA MET A 339 -12.54 0.69 18.42
C MET A 339 -12.37 -0.47 19.39
N TRP A 340 -12.19 -1.69 18.88
CA TRP A 340 -11.95 -2.85 19.73
C TRP A 340 -10.65 -2.67 20.53
N CYS A 341 -10.64 -3.12 21.80
CA CYS A 341 -9.48 -3.05 22.68
C CYS A 341 -9.21 -4.42 23.32
N PHE A 342 -7.99 -4.93 23.17
CA PHE A 342 -7.58 -6.24 23.67
C PHE A 342 -7.61 -6.29 25.20
N GLU A 343 -7.02 -5.31 25.88
CA GLU A 343 -7.06 -5.20 27.34
C GLU A 343 -8.49 -5.19 27.89
N THR A 344 -9.39 -4.39 27.31
CA THR A 344 -10.81 -4.39 27.69
C THR A 344 -11.42 -5.78 27.52
N ALA A 345 -11.15 -6.46 26.40
CA ALA A 345 -11.72 -7.79 26.14
C ALA A 345 -11.25 -8.83 27.16
N VAL A 346 -9.97 -8.80 27.56
CA VAL A 346 -9.43 -9.69 28.60
C VAL A 346 -10.06 -9.39 29.96
N LYS A 347 -10.19 -8.11 30.34
CA LYS A 347 -10.88 -7.71 31.58
C LYS A 347 -12.35 -8.15 31.59
N LEU A 348 -13.07 -8.03 30.47
CA LEU A 348 -14.46 -8.51 30.34
C LEU A 348 -14.57 -10.03 30.36
N MET A 349 -13.57 -10.75 29.87
CA MET A 349 -13.54 -12.21 29.95
C MET A 349 -13.55 -12.70 31.40
N HIS A 350 -12.87 -11.98 32.31
CA HIS A 350 -12.92 -12.28 33.75
C HIS A 350 -14.34 -12.17 34.31
N TRP A 351 -15.10 -11.15 33.88
CA TRP A 351 -16.52 -10.99 34.24
C TRP A 351 -17.40 -12.12 33.68
N CYS A 352 -17.16 -12.55 32.44
CA CYS A 352 -17.87 -13.72 31.88
C CYS A 352 -17.62 -14.98 32.73
N SER A 353 -16.38 -15.25 33.11
CA SER A 353 -16.03 -16.39 33.96
C SER A 353 -16.66 -16.30 35.35
N LEU A 354 -16.70 -15.09 35.92
CA LEU A 354 -17.31 -14.83 37.22
C LEU A 354 -18.80 -15.21 37.24
N CYS A 355 -19.56 -14.90 36.18
CA CYS A 355 -20.97 -15.29 36.08
C CYS A 355 -21.21 -16.80 36.20
N TYR A 356 -20.26 -17.65 35.78
CA TYR A 356 -20.36 -19.10 35.94
C TYR A 356 -19.97 -19.58 37.35
N ALA A 357 -19.11 -18.84 38.04
CA ALA A 357 -18.58 -19.21 39.34
C ALA A 357 -19.53 -18.89 40.50
N PHE A 358 -20.39 -17.87 40.33
CA PHE A 358 -21.41 -17.48 41.33
C PHE A 358 -22.39 -18.61 41.69
N ASP A 359 -22.50 -19.63 40.85
CA ASP A 359 -23.34 -20.81 41.06
C ASP A 359 -22.64 -21.94 41.86
N LYS A 360 -21.31 -21.86 42.08
CA LYS A 360 -20.50 -23.03 42.47
C LYS A 360 -19.52 -22.86 43.64
N ALA A 361 -19.16 -21.65 44.11
CA ALA A 361 -18.19 -21.47 45.21
C ALA A 361 -18.16 -20.06 45.82
N ASP A 362 -17.36 -19.88 46.89
CA ASP A 362 -16.97 -18.57 47.44
C ASP A 362 -16.14 -17.79 46.39
N THR A 363 -16.78 -16.80 45.76
CA THR A 363 -16.22 -15.97 44.68
C THR A 363 -15.69 -14.62 45.18
N SER A 364 -15.64 -14.40 46.50
CA SER A 364 -15.32 -13.10 47.11
C SER A 364 -14.03 -12.46 46.59
N VAL A 365 -12.95 -13.25 46.47
CA VAL A 365 -11.66 -12.78 45.94
C VAL A 365 -11.72 -12.47 44.44
N ALA A 366 -12.39 -13.32 43.65
CA ALA A 366 -12.52 -13.13 42.21
C ALA A 366 -13.40 -11.91 41.86
N LEU A 367 -14.45 -11.68 42.64
CA LEU A 367 -15.33 -10.52 42.54
C LEU A 367 -14.61 -9.24 42.93
N LYS A 368 -13.84 -9.23 44.03
CA LYS A 368 -13.05 -8.06 44.44
C LYS A 368 -12.10 -7.62 43.32
N THR A 369 -11.34 -8.55 42.76
CA THR A 369 -10.47 -8.27 41.61
C THR A 369 -11.27 -7.74 40.41
N ALA A 370 -12.44 -8.33 40.10
CA ALA A 370 -13.28 -7.89 38.99
C ALA A 370 -13.79 -6.45 39.15
N MET A 371 -14.16 -6.07 40.37
CA MET A 371 -14.61 -4.72 40.72
C MET A 371 -13.46 -3.71 40.60
N GLU A 372 -12.26 -4.07 41.09
CA GLU A 372 -11.06 -3.22 41.03
C GLU A 372 -10.62 -2.91 39.59
N LEU A 373 -10.75 -3.86 38.65
CA LEU A 373 -10.34 -3.69 37.24
C LEU A 373 -11.01 -2.50 36.53
N TYR A 374 -12.20 -2.09 36.99
CA TYR A 374 -12.99 -0.99 36.43
C TYR A 374 -13.39 0.07 37.46
N HIS A 375 -12.80 0.02 38.66
CA HIS A 375 -13.14 0.92 39.79
C HIS A 375 -14.65 0.94 40.09
N LEU A 376 -15.23 -0.25 40.17
CA LEU A 376 -16.65 -0.45 40.47
C LEU A 376 -16.85 -0.48 41.98
N GLU A 377 -17.97 0.09 42.43
CA GLU A 377 -18.27 0.27 43.86
C GLU A 377 -19.40 -0.66 44.32
N GLU A 378 -20.33 -0.99 43.42
CA GLU A 378 -21.46 -1.87 43.71
C GLU A 378 -21.72 -2.87 42.59
N TYR A 379 -22.38 -3.96 42.95
CA TYR A 379 -22.88 -4.94 42.01
C TYR A 379 -24.26 -5.47 42.44
N GLU A 380 -25.05 -5.85 41.46
CA GLU A 380 -26.36 -6.48 41.60
C GLU A 380 -26.35 -7.76 40.76
N MET A 381 -26.74 -8.87 41.39
CA MET A 381 -27.00 -10.12 40.67
C MET A 381 -28.49 -10.17 40.32
N ILE A 382 -28.77 -10.21 39.02
CA ILE A 382 -30.12 -10.31 38.48
C ILE A 382 -30.27 -11.71 37.90
N TRP A 383 -31.03 -12.56 38.59
CA TRP A 383 -31.30 -13.93 38.16
C TRP A 383 -32.79 -14.12 37.92
N GLU A 384 -33.12 -14.66 36.75
CA GLU A 384 -34.44 -15.17 36.42
C GLU A 384 -34.39 -16.71 36.40
N GLU A 385 -34.91 -17.32 37.46
CA GLU A 385 -34.81 -18.76 37.70
C GLU A 385 -35.58 -19.58 36.65
N ARG A 386 -36.71 -19.08 36.12
CA ARG A 386 -37.57 -19.86 35.20
C ARG A 386 -36.89 -20.19 33.88
N VAL A 387 -36.05 -19.29 33.40
CA VAL A 387 -35.26 -19.45 32.16
C VAL A 387 -33.77 -19.56 32.45
N ASP A 388 -33.40 -19.78 33.72
CA ASP A 388 -32.04 -19.92 34.23
C ASP A 388 -31.06 -18.84 33.70
N THR A 389 -31.56 -17.61 33.54
CA THR A 389 -30.80 -16.50 32.94
C THR A 389 -30.26 -15.60 34.05
N LEU A 390 -28.93 -15.57 34.19
CA LEU A 390 -28.23 -14.78 35.19
C LEU A 390 -27.43 -13.66 34.52
N CYS A 391 -27.55 -12.47 35.08
CA CYS A 391 -26.79 -11.30 34.69
C CYS A 391 -26.17 -10.66 35.94
N LEU A 392 -24.88 -10.30 35.86
CA LEU A 392 -24.25 -9.41 36.83
C LEU A 392 -24.26 -8.00 36.27
N LEU A 393 -24.74 -7.05 37.07
CA LEU A 393 -24.68 -5.63 36.78
C LEU A 393 -23.80 -4.98 37.84
N ALA A 394 -22.71 -4.34 37.45
CA ALA A 394 -21.84 -3.61 38.36
C ALA A 394 -21.62 -2.17 37.89
N ALA A 395 -21.50 -1.26 38.85
CA ALA A 395 -21.41 0.17 38.58
C ALA A 395 -20.35 0.85 39.47
N GLY A 396 -19.66 1.82 38.86
CA GLY A 396 -18.77 2.77 39.52
C GLY A 396 -18.99 4.18 38.98
N PRO A 397 -18.13 5.15 39.35
CA PRO A 397 -18.33 6.57 39.01
C PRO A 397 -18.39 6.86 37.51
N GLY A 398 -17.65 6.10 36.69
CA GLY A 398 -17.56 6.35 35.24
C GLY A 398 -17.80 5.13 34.35
N THR A 399 -18.05 3.95 34.92
CA THR A 399 -18.20 2.69 34.15
C THR A 399 -19.32 1.83 34.72
N VAL A 400 -20.06 1.20 33.82
CA VAL A 400 -21.06 0.16 34.12
C VAL A 400 -20.67 -1.10 33.35
N VAL A 401 -20.61 -2.23 34.04
CA VAL A 401 -20.32 -3.54 33.44
C VAL A 401 -21.55 -4.43 33.58
N ILE A 402 -21.96 -5.03 32.47
CA ILE A 402 -23.07 -5.97 32.36
C ILE A 402 -22.49 -7.28 31.83
N ALA A 403 -22.66 -8.36 32.58
CA ALA A 403 -22.14 -9.67 32.20
C ALA A 403 -23.23 -10.73 32.27
N PHE A 404 -23.57 -11.34 31.13
CA PHE A 404 -24.53 -12.43 31.05
C PHE A 404 -23.84 -13.78 31.19
N ARG A 405 -24.40 -14.64 32.04
CA ARG A 405 -24.01 -16.05 32.11
C ARG A 405 -24.49 -16.77 30.84
N GLY A 406 -23.65 -17.65 30.31
CA GLY A 406 -24.11 -18.61 29.30
C GLY A 406 -24.84 -19.79 29.93
N THR A 407 -25.13 -20.81 29.12
CA THR A 407 -25.91 -21.98 29.56
C THR A 407 -25.15 -22.80 30.61
N ALA A 408 -25.78 -23.10 31.75
CA ALA A 408 -25.23 -23.99 32.78
C ALA A 408 -25.59 -25.48 32.53
N SER A 409 -26.70 -25.76 31.81
CA SER A 409 -27.13 -27.12 31.47
C SER A 409 -27.46 -27.27 29.96
N MET A 410 -26.85 -28.26 29.32
CA MET A 410 -27.01 -28.53 27.88
C MET A 410 -28.42 -29.04 27.52
N ALA A 411 -29.20 -29.50 28.51
CA ALA A 411 -30.55 -30.03 28.34
C ALA A 411 -31.60 -28.96 28.00
N GLY A 412 -31.46 -27.72 28.51
CA GLY A 412 -32.37 -26.60 28.17
C GLY A 412 -32.15 -26.07 26.74
N LEU A 413 -30.91 -26.14 26.24
CA LEU A 413 -30.53 -25.62 24.92
C LEU A 413 -31.18 -26.40 23.76
N LEU A 414 -31.35 -27.71 23.92
CA LEU A 414 -31.97 -28.58 22.91
C LEU A 414 -33.49 -28.52 22.91
N ALA A 415 -34.13 -28.23 24.05
CA ALA A 415 -35.57 -28.06 24.15
C ALA A 415 -36.05 -26.67 23.68
N ASP A 416 -35.22 -25.63 23.83
CA ASP A 416 -35.55 -24.24 23.49
C ASP A 416 -34.89 -23.71 22.19
N MET A 417 -34.36 -24.60 21.35
CA MET A 417 -33.93 -24.28 19.98
C MET A 417 -35.13 -23.99 19.05
N LYS A 418 -35.93 -22.98 19.43
CA LYS A 418 -36.85 -22.29 18.52
C LYS A 418 -36.00 -21.40 17.62
N ILE A 419 -35.51 -21.97 16.52
CA ILE A 419 -34.70 -21.34 15.44
C ILE A 419 -35.44 -20.16 14.77
N TRP A 420 -36.69 -19.92 15.14
CA TRP A 420 -37.52 -18.84 14.66
C TRP A 420 -36.91 -17.47 14.94
N ARG A 421 -37.18 -16.54 14.01
CA ARG A 421 -36.76 -15.14 14.10
C ARG A 421 -37.97 -14.28 14.39
N THR A 422 -37.94 -13.52 15.48
CA THR A 422 -39.00 -12.58 15.86
C THR A 422 -38.49 -11.13 15.71
N PRO A 423 -39.34 -10.17 15.28
CA PRO A 423 -38.95 -8.75 15.23
C PRO A 423 -38.52 -8.20 16.61
N TRP A 424 -37.47 -7.37 16.65
CA TRP A 424 -37.03 -6.69 17.89
C TRP A 424 -38.02 -5.58 18.33
N PRO A 425 -38.43 -5.52 19.61
CA PRO A 425 -39.31 -4.46 20.14
C PRO A 425 -38.53 -3.28 20.76
N PRO A 426 -39.03 -2.02 20.69
CA PRO A 426 -40.15 -1.53 19.89
C PRO A 426 -39.73 -1.30 18.42
N ALA A 427 -40.68 -1.44 17.49
CA ALA A 427 -40.43 -1.60 16.06
C ALA A 427 -39.66 -0.41 15.41
N ALA A 428 -38.33 -0.50 15.39
CA ALA A 428 -37.52 0.33 14.51
C ALA A 428 -37.61 -0.22 13.08
N GLY A 429 -38.10 0.60 12.14
CA GLY A 429 -38.15 0.27 10.71
C GLY A 429 -39.51 -0.17 10.16
N THR A 430 -39.60 -0.28 8.83
CA THR A 430 -40.80 -0.72 8.10
C THR A 430 -40.88 -2.25 8.06
N TRP A 431 -42.04 -2.85 7.74
CA TRP A 431 -42.22 -4.32 7.67
C TRP A 431 -41.06 -5.05 6.96
N ARG A 432 -40.51 -4.46 5.88
CA ARG A 432 -39.42 -5.03 5.08
C ARG A 432 -38.02 -4.85 5.70
N SER A 433 -37.83 -3.90 6.60
CA SER A 433 -36.54 -3.56 7.21
C SER A 433 -36.49 -3.75 8.73
N ARG A 434 -37.47 -4.42 9.34
CA ARG A 434 -37.47 -4.69 10.78
C ARG A 434 -36.31 -5.63 11.15
N PRO A 435 -35.42 -5.24 12.07
CA PRO A 435 -34.42 -6.14 12.60
C PRO A 435 -35.12 -7.31 13.31
N LYS A 436 -34.67 -8.53 13.00
CA LYS A 436 -35.19 -9.75 13.61
C LYS A 436 -34.08 -10.40 14.44
N VAL A 437 -34.45 -10.92 15.61
CA VAL A 437 -33.57 -11.61 16.54
C VAL A 437 -34.06 -13.05 16.78
N HIS A 438 -33.23 -13.89 17.38
CA HIS A 438 -33.62 -15.26 17.71
C HIS A 438 -34.72 -15.26 18.78
N THR A 439 -35.82 -15.99 18.55
CA THR A 439 -36.98 -15.99 19.44
C THR A 439 -36.62 -16.48 20.85
N GLY A 440 -35.79 -17.52 20.97
CA GLY A 440 -35.34 -18.05 22.27
C GLY A 440 -34.55 -17.03 23.10
N PHE A 441 -33.57 -16.34 22.50
CA PHE A 441 -32.76 -15.34 23.22
C PHE A 441 -33.60 -14.14 23.65
N LEU A 442 -34.51 -13.70 22.78
CA LEU A 442 -35.45 -12.63 23.14
C LEU A 442 -36.39 -13.04 24.28
N HIS A 443 -36.83 -14.31 24.32
CA HIS A 443 -37.62 -14.83 25.42
C HIS A 443 -36.82 -14.80 26.73
N CYS A 444 -35.60 -15.36 26.75
CA CYS A 444 -34.73 -15.32 27.93
C CYS A 444 -34.46 -13.89 28.42
N TYR A 445 -34.19 -12.95 27.49
CA TYR A 445 -33.90 -11.56 27.83
C TYR A 445 -35.09 -10.79 28.43
N ARG A 446 -36.34 -11.19 28.13
CA ARG A 446 -37.56 -10.48 28.59
C ARG A 446 -38.33 -11.24 29.67
N SER A 447 -38.00 -12.50 29.91
CA SER A 447 -38.60 -13.29 30.99
C SER A 447 -38.34 -12.62 32.34
N GLY A 448 -39.36 -12.63 33.20
CA GLY A 448 -39.27 -12.03 34.54
C GLY A 448 -38.95 -10.53 34.56
N GLU A 449 -39.21 -9.82 33.45
CA GLU A 449 -38.84 -8.41 33.28
C GLU A 449 -37.33 -8.15 33.46
N LEU A 450 -36.49 -9.12 33.09
CA LEU A 450 -35.03 -9.00 33.15
C LEU A 450 -34.53 -7.75 32.41
N ASP A 451 -35.04 -7.48 31.21
CA ASP A 451 -34.77 -6.27 30.41
C ASP A 451 -35.11 -4.97 31.17
N VAL A 452 -36.27 -4.93 31.84
CA VAL A 452 -36.71 -3.77 32.62
C VAL A 452 -35.86 -3.57 33.87
N ARG A 453 -35.53 -4.65 34.59
CA ARG A 453 -34.68 -4.61 35.79
C ARG A 453 -33.27 -4.14 35.43
N LEU A 454 -32.70 -4.69 34.36
CA LEU A 454 -31.39 -4.29 33.86
C LEU A 454 -31.38 -2.83 33.41
N ALA A 455 -32.34 -2.41 32.60
CA ALA A 455 -32.45 -1.02 32.14
C ALA A 455 -32.62 -0.04 33.31
N ARG A 456 -33.35 -0.43 34.36
CA ARG A 456 -33.51 0.35 35.58
C ARG A 456 -32.19 0.49 36.34
N GLY A 457 -31.44 -0.60 36.50
CA GLY A 457 -30.12 -0.59 37.13
C GLY A 457 -29.12 0.29 36.38
N VAL A 458 -29.02 0.14 35.06
CA VAL A 458 -28.16 0.99 34.21
C VAL A 458 -28.57 2.47 34.32
N ARG A 459 -29.87 2.77 34.28
CA ARG A 459 -30.38 4.15 34.42
C ARG A 459 -29.99 4.76 35.77
N ARG A 460 -30.07 4.00 36.87
CA ARG A 460 -29.65 4.46 38.20
C ARG A 460 -28.15 4.76 38.25
N ALA A 461 -27.32 3.89 37.66
CA ALA A 461 -25.88 4.10 37.59
C ALA A 461 -25.53 5.37 36.79
N VAL A 462 -26.13 5.54 35.60
CA VAL A 462 -25.92 6.73 34.76
C VAL A 462 -26.37 8.01 35.45
N GLN A 463 -27.53 8.00 36.12
CA GLN A 463 -28.04 9.16 36.86
C GLN A 463 -27.14 9.56 38.03
N ARG A 464 -26.54 8.59 38.74
CA ARG A 464 -25.60 8.87 39.83
C ARG A 464 -24.31 9.48 39.32
N ALA A 465 -23.72 8.92 38.27
CA ALA A 465 -22.53 9.48 37.64
C ALA A 465 -22.78 10.91 37.13
N ALA A 466 -23.95 11.18 36.55
CA ALA A 466 -24.34 12.52 36.13
C ALA A 466 -24.43 13.51 37.31
N ARG A 467 -25.01 13.09 38.44
CA ARG A 467 -25.09 13.91 39.67
C ARG A 467 -23.72 14.18 40.28
N ALA A 468 -22.79 13.22 40.18
CA ALA A 468 -21.42 13.35 40.65
C ALA A 468 -20.52 14.18 39.72
N GLY A 469 -21.03 14.63 38.56
CA GLY A 469 -20.25 15.37 37.57
C GLY A 469 -19.19 14.53 36.85
N ALA A 470 -19.31 13.19 36.86
CA ALA A 470 -18.28 12.25 36.41
C ALA A 470 -18.11 12.13 34.87
N GLY A 471 -18.70 13.03 34.09
CA GLY A 471 -18.64 12.99 32.63
C GLY A 471 -19.47 11.84 32.00
N PRO A 472 -19.24 11.50 30.73
CA PRO A 472 -19.99 10.44 30.05
C PRO A 472 -19.65 9.04 30.60
N VAL A 473 -20.68 8.26 30.94
CA VAL A 473 -20.54 6.91 31.50
C VAL A 473 -20.28 5.89 30.40
N ARG A 474 -19.24 5.07 30.59
CA ARG A 474 -18.92 3.95 29.71
C ARG A 474 -19.75 2.72 30.11
N VAL A 475 -20.60 2.24 29.21
CA VAL A 475 -21.35 0.98 29.42
C VAL A 475 -20.68 -0.14 28.64
N LEU A 476 -20.29 -1.20 29.35
CA LEU A 476 -19.66 -2.40 28.80
C LEU A 476 -20.62 -3.58 28.97
N VAL A 477 -20.90 -4.26 27.87
CA VAL A 477 -21.75 -5.46 27.87
C VAL A 477 -20.91 -6.64 27.41
N THR A 478 -21.00 -7.75 28.12
CA THR A 478 -20.26 -8.96 27.82
C THR A 478 -21.06 -10.21 28.16
N GLY A 479 -20.65 -11.31 27.57
CA GLY A 479 -21.20 -12.62 27.84
C GLY A 479 -20.55 -13.68 26.98
N HIS A 480 -20.73 -14.93 27.37
CA HIS A 480 -20.15 -16.09 26.68
C HIS A 480 -21.25 -17.10 26.32
N SER A 481 -21.11 -17.76 25.17
CA SER A 481 -22.11 -18.70 24.64
C SER A 481 -23.50 -18.05 24.53
N LEU A 482 -24.55 -18.61 25.13
CA LEU A 482 -25.88 -18.00 25.22
C LEU A 482 -25.82 -16.54 25.72
N GLY A 483 -25.01 -16.26 26.75
CA GLY A 483 -24.86 -14.92 27.30
C GLY A 483 -24.18 -13.94 26.33
N GLY A 484 -23.44 -14.42 25.32
CA GLY A 484 -22.92 -13.54 24.28
C GLY A 484 -23.96 -13.13 23.23
N ALA A 485 -25.09 -13.83 23.19
CA ALA A 485 -26.22 -13.51 22.30
C ALA A 485 -27.29 -12.65 22.99
N LEU A 486 -27.38 -12.73 24.32
CA LEU A 486 -28.13 -11.81 25.19
C LEU A 486 -27.41 -10.45 25.24
#